data_AF-A0A2W1N6V4-F1
#
_entry.id   AF-A0A2W1N6V4-F1
#
_cell.length_a   1.000
_cell.length_b   1.000
_cell.length_c   1.000
_cell.angle_alpha   90.00
_cell.angle_beta   90.00
_cell.angle_gamma   90.00
#
_symmetry.space_group_name_H-M   'P 1'
#
loop_
_entity.id
_entity.type
_entity.pdbx_description
1 polymer ?
#
loop_
_entity_poly.entity_id
_entity_poly.type
_entity_poly.pdbx_seq_one_letter_code
_entity_poly.pdbx_strand_id
1 'polypeptide(L)'
;MKKLTIFQILTVCLLGLNLALIGFIFINRPGGDKLRGRGEMARKELRLTETQNEQFKKIADEQHQDMEDIDAKQAVFLIQYFSQLENGRNTDDKLLLNQYVEIEKKRLDVTLTHFEKLKSILDESQYEYLYNFVNRIVREVITRSAKPPRPDHH
;
A
#
# COMPACT_ATOMS: atom_id res chain seq x y z
N MET A 1 23.29 40.53 -35.65
CA MET A 1 23.51 39.34 -34.79
C MET A 1 22.97 39.57 -33.37
N LYS A 2 21.64 39.53 -33.16
CA LYS A 2 21.05 39.75 -31.81
C LYS A 2 19.78 38.94 -31.51
N LYS A 3 19.02 38.50 -32.52
CA LYS A 3 17.77 37.74 -32.30
C LYS A 3 18.03 36.30 -31.86
N LEU A 4 18.96 35.60 -32.51
CA LEU A 4 19.27 34.20 -32.22
C LEU A 4 19.76 34.01 -30.77
N THR A 5 20.59 34.93 -30.27
CA THR A 5 21.10 34.92 -28.90
C THR A 5 19.99 35.16 -27.86
N ILE A 6 19.01 36.02 -28.16
CA ILE A 6 17.86 36.26 -27.28
C ILE A 6 16.97 35.02 -27.18
N PHE A 7 16.66 34.38 -28.31
CA PHE A 7 15.88 33.14 -28.31
C PHE A 7 16.61 32.02 -27.57
N GLN A 8 17.94 31.91 -27.73
CA GLN A 8 18.74 30.92 -27.03
C GLN A 8 18.75 31.15 -25.50
N ILE A 9 18.86 32.39 -25.05
CA ILE A 9 18.76 32.76 -23.63
C ILE A 9 17.36 32.46 -23.08
N LEU A 10 16.30 32.81 -23.81
CA LEU A 10 14.91 32.54 -23.41
C LEU A 10 14.66 31.03 -23.29
N THR A 11 15.15 30.22 -24.22
CA THR A 11 15.01 28.76 -24.19
C THR A 11 15.74 28.15 -22.99
N VAL A 12 16.97 28.60 -22.70
CA VAL A 12 17.73 28.12 -21.53
C VAL A 12 17.06 28.55 -20.23
N CYS A 13 16.52 29.77 -20.16
CA CYS A 13 15.80 30.26 -18.99
C CYS A 13 14.50 29.47 -18.76
N LEU A 14 13.73 29.20 -19.83
CA LEU A 14 12.51 28.41 -19.77
C LEU A 14 12.79 26.96 -19.34
N LEU A 15 13.86 26.37 -19.84
CA LEU A 15 14.30 25.03 -19.42
C LEU A 15 14.68 25.00 -17.94
N GLY A 16 15.47 25.99 -17.48
CA GLY A 16 15.84 26.14 -16.08
C GLY A 16 14.62 26.28 -15.16
N LEU A 17 13.60 27.06 -15.57
CA LEU A 17 12.37 27.22 -14.81
C LEU A 17 11.58 25.89 -14.70
N ASN A 18 11.48 25.13 -15.79
CA ASN A 18 10.81 23.82 -15.78
C ASN A 18 11.54 22.81 -14.89
N LEU A 19 12.89 22.80 -14.94
CA LEU A 19 13.69 21.95 -14.06
C LEU A 19 13.58 22.36 -12.59
N ALA A 20 13.53 23.66 -12.30
CA ALA A 20 13.29 24.17 -10.95
C ALA A 20 11.91 23.77 -10.42
N LEU A 21 10.87 23.81 -11.26
CA LEU A 21 9.53 23.33 -10.90
C LEU A 21 9.51 21.82 -10.61
N ILE A 22 10.17 21.02 -11.44
CA ILE A 22 10.29 19.57 -11.21
C ILE A 22 11.05 19.30 -9.89
N GLY A 23 12.18 19.98 -9.68
CA GLY A 23 12.94 19.89 -8.44
C GLY A 23 12.12 20.30 -7.21
N PHE A 24 11.37 21.40 -7.31
CA PHE A 24 10.47 21.87 -6.26
C PHE A 24 9.36 20.85 -5.95
N ILE A 25 8.77 20.20 -6.96
CA ILE A 25 7.78 19.14 -6.76
C ILE A 25 8.39 17.91 -6.09
N PHE A 26 9.65 17.57 -6.39
CA PHE A 26 10.35 16.46 -5.73
C PHE A 26 10.74 16.79 -4.28
N ILE A 27 11.12 18.03 -3.98
CA ILE A 27 11.49 18.50 -2.63
C ILE A 27 10.25 18.71 -1.75
N ASN A 28 9.19 19.30 -2.30
CA ASN A 28 7.94 19.62 -1.58
C ASN A 28 6.82 18.63 -1.84
N ARG A 29 7.15 17.40 -2.29
CA ARG A 29 6.16 16.33 -2.35
C ARG A 29 5.65 16.13 -0.92
N PRO A 30 4.36 16.41 -0.60
CA PRO A 30 3.84 16.07 0.70
C PRO A 30 3.97 14.56 0.85
N GLY A 31 4.91 14.12 1.69
CA GLY A 31 5.04 12.72 2.05
C GLY A 31 3.66 12.23 2.48
N GLY A 32 3.22 11.11 1.94
CA GLY A 32 1.83 10.65 2.07
C GLY A 32 1.39 10.52 3.52
N ASP A 33 0.69 11.53 4.02
CA ASP A 33 0.09 11.58 5.37
C ASP A 33 -1.10 10.61 5.56
N LYS A 34 -1.31 9.68 4.61
CA LYS A 34 -2.32 8.63 4.77
C LYS A 34 -1.92 7.58 5.81
N LEU A 35 -0.63 7.42 6.11
CA LEU A 35 -0.16 6.49 7.14
C LEU A 35 -0.28 7.10 8.55
N ARG A 36 -0.11 8.42 8.69
CA ARG A 36 -0.15 9.11 9.97
C ARG A 36 -1.51 9.00 10.67
N GLY A 37 -2.60 9.01 9.90
CA GLY A 37 -3.96 8.83 10.42
C GLY A 37 -4.28 7.41 10.90
N ARG A 38 -3.68 6.37 10.30
CA ARG A 38 -3.97 4.96 10.69
C ARG A 38 -3.34 4.60 12.02
N GLY A 39 -2.10 5.01 12.26
CA GLY A 39 -1.42 4.77 13.54
C GLY A 39 -2.12 5.45 14.71
N GLU A 40 -2.53 6.71 14.54
CA GLU A 40 -3.29 7.43 15.57
C GLU A 40 -4.68 6.85 15.82
N MET A 41 -5.34 6.33 14.78
CA MET A 41 -6.63 5.66 14.91
C MET A 41 -6.49 4.36 15.70
N ALA A 42 -5.49 3.52 15.38
CA ALA A 42 -5.24 2.28 16.11
C ALA A 42 -4.92 2.53 17.59
N ARG A 43 -4.09 3.53 17.90
CA ARG A 43 -3.79 3.94 19.28
C ARG A 43 -5.06 4.28 20.06
N LYS A 44 -5.96 5.08 19.48
CA LYS A 44 -7.20 5.51 20.13
C LYS A 44 -8.18 4.36 20.30
N GLU A 45 -8.34 3.53 19.28
CA GLU A 45 -9.33 2.46 19.25
C GLU A 45 -8.96 1.31 20.18
N LEU A 46 -7.68 0.92 20.20
CA LEU A 46 -7.16 -0.13 21.08
C LEU A 46 -6.76 0.39 22.48
N ARG A 47 -6.88 1.70 22.70
CA ARG A 47 -6.46 2.39 23.93
C ARG A 47 -5.01 2.06 24.33
N LEU A 48 -4.10 2.10 23.35
CA LEU A 48 -2.70 1.75 23.58
C LEU A 48 -2.04 2.76 24.53
N THR A 49 -1.24 2.25 25.47
CA THR A 49 -0.26 3.06 26.19
C THR A 49 0.84 3.53 25.23
N GLU A 50 1.71 4.45 25.67
CA GLU A 50 2.79 4.92 24.80
C GLU A 50 3.75 3.77 24.43
N THR A 51 4.11 2.92 25.39
CA THR A 51 4.97 1.74 25.16
C THR A 51 4.32 0.75 24.19
N GLN A 52 3.02 0.44 24.38
CA GLN A 52 2.29 -0.43 23.46
C GLN A 52 2.17 0.20 22.05
N ASN A 53 2.04 1.51 21.96
CA ASN A 53 1.97 2.24 20.69
C ASN A 53 3.28 2.16 19.91
N GLU A 54 4.43 2.22 20.58
CA GLU A 54 5.74 2.01 19.95
C GLU A 54 5.90 0.57 19.44
N GLN A 55 5.50 -0.42 20.26
CA GLN A 55 5.50 -1.82 19.85
C GLN A 55 4.55 -2.08 18.67
N PHE A 56 3.36 -1.48 18.70
CA PHE A 56 2.39 -1.55 17.61
C PHE A 56 2.97 -1.02 16.30
N LYS A 57 3.63 0.14 16.32
CA LYS A 57 4.29 0.70 15.12
C LYS A 57 5.30 -0.27 14.54
N LYS A 58 6.15 -0.86 15.39
CA LYS A 58 7.12 -1.86 14.94
C LYS A 58 6.44 -3.09 14.30
N ILE A 59 5.40 -3.61 14.94
CA ILE A 59 4.63 -4.75 14.41
C ILE A 59 3.93 -4.40 13.08
N ALA A 60 3.46 -3.15 12.93
CA ALA A 60 2.84 -2.65 11.70
C ALA A 60 3.86 -2.43 10.58
N ASP A 61 5.06 -1.93 10.89
CA ASP A 61 6.14 -1.74 9.93
C ASP A 61 6.65 -3.10 9.41
N GLU A 62 6.82 -4.09 10.30
CA GLU A 62 7.15 -5.48 9.93
C GLU A 62 6.09 -6.07 8.97
N GLN A 63 4.80 -5.92 9.31
CA GLN A 63 3.72 -6.40 8.46
C GLN A 63 3.71 -5.69 7.10
N HIS A 64 3.99 -4.39 7.07
CA HIS A 64 4.02 -3.63 5.83
C HIS A 64 5.08 -4.18 4.87
N GLN A 65 6.29 -4.46 5.38
CA GLN A 65 7.37 -5.08 4.60
C GLN A 65 6.98 -6.47 4.09
N ASP A 66 6.41 -7.32 4.95
CA ASP A 66 5.94 -8.65 4.54
C ASP A 66 4.87 -8.59 3.43
N MET A 67 4.00 -7.57 3.48
CA MET A 67 2.95 -7.36 2.48
C MET A 67 3.49 -6.82 1.15
N GLU A 68 4.51 -5.95 1.17
CA GLU A 68 5.15 -5.48 -0.07
C GLU A 68 5.74 -6.64 -0.89
N ASP A 69 6.38 -7.59 -0.22
CA ASP A 69 6.91 -8.81 -0.85
C ASP A 69 5.82 -9.70 -1.46
N ILE A 70 4.68 -9.81 -0.77
CA ILE A 70 3.51 -10.59 -1.25
C ILE A 70 2.88 -9.89 -2.45
N ASP A 71 2.68 -8.58 -2.37
CA ASP A 71 2.09 -7.76 -3.43
C ASP A 71 2.95 -7.79 -4.70
N ALA A 72 4.28 -7.73 -4.56
CA ALA A 72 5.21 -7.85 -5.68
C ALA A 72 5.09 -9.22 -6.36
N LYS A 73 5.01 -10.31 -5.59
CA LYS A 73 4.82 -11.67 -6.13
C LYS A 73 3.47 -11.83 -6.81
N GLN A 74 2.41 -11.27 -6.22
CA GLN A 74 1.07 -11.28 -6.79
C GLN A 74 1.04 -10.52 -8.13
N ALA A 75 1.69 -9.36 -8.22
CA ALA A 75 1.77 -8.59 -9.46
C ALA A 75 2.48 -9.36 -10.58
N VAL A 76 3.64 -9.96 -10.30
CA VAL A 76 4.37 -10.80 -11.26
C VAL A 76 3.50 -11.97 -11.73
N PHE A 77 2.81 -12.64 -10.80
CA PHE A 77 1.90 -13.73 -11.13
C PHE A 77 0.78 -13.29 -12.07
N LEU A 78 0.11 -12.17 -11.77
CA LEU A 78 -1.01 -11.68 -12.60
C LEU A 78 -0.55 -11.34 -14.01
N ILE A 79 0.63 -10.73 -14.17
CA ILE A 79 1.22 -10.46 -15.48
C ILE A 79 1.42 -11.77 -16.26
N GLN A 80 2.03 -12.78 -15.63
CA GLN A 80 2.26 -14.08 -16.25
C GLN A 80 0.94 -14.76 -16.65
N TYR A 81 -0.02 -14.81 -15.73
CA TYR A 81 -1.33 -15.43 -15.95
C TYR A 81 -2.08 -14.78 -17.13
N PHE A 82 -2.14 -13.45 -17.19
CA PHE A 82 -2.86 -12.76 -18.27
C PHE A 82 -2.09 -12.71 -19.59
N SER A 83 -0.76 -12.80 -19.59
CA SER A 83 0.04 -12.89 -20.84
C SER A 83 -0.28 -14.13 -21.70
N GLN A 84 -0.92 -15.14 -21.12
CA GLN A 84 -1.39 -16.32 -21.86
C GLN A 84 -2.56 -16.01 -22.81
N LEU A 85 -3.26 -14.89 -22.60
CA LEU A 85 -4.31 -14.44 -23.53
C LEU A 85 -3.74 -14.05 -24.89
N GLU A 86 -2.50 -13.56 -24.94
CA GLU A 86 -1.81 -13.17 -26.18
C GLU A 86 -1.11 -14.36 -26.85
N ASN A 87 -0.58 -15.29 -26.05
CA ASN A 87 0.28 -16.38 -26.53
C ASN A 87 -0.45 -17.72 -26.72
N GLY A 88 -1.75 -17.77 -26.43
CA GLY A 88 -2.56 -18.98 -26.41
C GLY A 88 -2.54 -19.65 -25.03
N ARG A 89 -3.71 -20.14 -24.61
CA ARG A 89 -3.91 -20.75 -23.29
C ARG A 89 -3.20 -22.10 -23.23
N ASN A 90 -2.20 -22.23 -22.36
CA ASN A 90 -1.48 -23.49 -22.14
C ASN A 90 -2.20 -24.36 -21.09
N THR A 91 -1.94 -25.67 -21.10
CA THR A 91 -2.53 -26.65 -20.18
C THR A 91 -2.14 -26.44 -18.69
N ASP A 92 -1.29 -25.45 -18.40
CA ASP A 92 -0.67 -25.19 -17.08
C ASP A 92 -1.47 -24.21 -16.19
N ASP A 93 -2.67 -23.80 -16.60
CA ASP A 93 -3.57 -22.91 -15.84
C ASP A 93 -3.76 -23.36 -14.39
N LYS A 94 -3.85 -24.68 -14.15
CA LYS A 94 -4.02 -25.24 -12.80
C LYS A 94 -2.79 -25.04 -11.93
N LEU A 95 -1.59 -25.18 -12.48
CA LEU A 95 -0.34 -24.99 -11.74
C LEU A 95 -0.18 -23.53 -11.33
N LEU A 96 -0.45 -22.61 -12.26
CA LEU A 96 -0.45 -21.17 -11.98
C LEU A 96 -1.51 -20.81 -10.94
N LEU A 97 -2.75 -21.28 -11.08
CA LEU A 97 -3.79 -21.00 -10.10
C LEU A 97 -3.41 -21.51 -8.69
N ASN A 98 -2.77 -22.67 -8.60
CA ASN A 98 -2.27 -23.17 -7.31
C ASN A 98 -1.19 -22.25 -6.72
N GLN A 99 -0.30 -21.69 -7.54
CA GLN A 99 0.68 -20.70 -7.06
C GLN A 99 0.00 -19.43 -6.51
N TYR A 100 -1.07 -18.97 -7.17
CA TYR A 100 -1.86 -17.84 -6.65
C TYR A 100 -2.50 -18.15 -5.30
N VAL A 101 -3.07 -19.35 -5.15
CA VAL A 101 -3.66 -19.81 -3.89
C VAL A 101 -2.62 -19.81 -2.77
N GLU A 102 -1.39 -20.26 -3.04
CA GLU A 102 -0.31 -20.20 -2.04
C GLU A 102 0.10 -18.77 -1.67
N ILE A 103 0.08 -17.83 -2.61
CA ILE A 103 0.32 -16.40 -2.33
C ILE A 103 -0.76 -15.83 -1.40
N GLU A 104 -2.04 -16.10 -1.70
CA GLU A 104 -3.15 -15.63 -0.85
C GLU A 104 -3.15 -16.31 0.52
N LYS A 105 -2.83 -17.60 0.60
CA LYS A 105 -2.66 -18.30 1.86
C LYS A 105 -1.57 -17.65 2.72
N LYS A 106 -0.41 -17.34 2.12
CA LYS A 106 0.65 -16.62 2.82
C LYS A 106 0.19 -15.25 3.33
N ARG A 107 -0.62 -14.52 2.56
CA ARG A 107 -1.20 -13.24 2.98
C ARG A 107 -2.10 -13.39 4.22
N LEU A 108 -2.93 -14.43 4.25
CA LEU A 108 -3.78 -14.75 5.40
C LEU A 108 -2.94 -15.10 6.63
N ASP A 109 -1.92 -15.95 6.47
CA ASP A 109 -1.03 -16.37 7.56
C ASP A 109 -0.29 -15.18 8.17
N VAL A 110 0.26 -14.27 7.36
CA VAL A 110 0.92 -13.05 7.83
C VAL A 110 -0.07 -12.13 8.56
N THR A 111 -1.29 -11.99 8.04
CA THR A 111 -2.34 -11.17 8.68
C THR A 111 -2.75 -11.73 10.03
N LEU A 112 -2.91 -13.06 10.13
CA LEU A 112 -3.24 -13.73 11.39
C LEU A 112 -2.09 -13.58 12.40
N THR A 113 -0.86 -13.82 11.95
CA THR A 113 0.35 -13.62 12.77
C THR A 113 0.46 -12.18 13.29
N HIS A 114 0.12 -11.19 12.46
CA HIS A 114 0.09 -9.79 12.88
C HIS A 114 -0.91 -9.54 14.01
N PHE A 115 -2.13 -10.10 13.93
CA PHE A 115 -3.11 -9.97 15.00
C PHE A 115 -2.70 -10.73 16.28
N GLU A 116 -2.00 -11.85 16.16
CA GLU A 116 -1.44 -12.56 17.32
C GLU A 116 -0.34 -11.75 18.01
N LYS A 117 0.59 -11.18 17.24
CA LYS A 117 1.62 -10.25 17.74
C LYS A 117 0.97 -9.05 18.43
N LEU A 118 -0.06 -8.46 17.82
CA LEU A 118 -0.81 -7.36 18.41
C LEU A 118 -1.49 -7.77 19.72
N LYS A 119 -2.13 -8.94 19.77
CA LYS A 119 -2.73 -9.46 21.00
C LYS A 119 -1.69 -9.63 22.12
N SER A 120 -0.47 -10.02 21.79
CA SER A 120 0.59 -10.27 22.78
C SER A 120 1.09 -9.02 23.51
N ILE A 121 0.89 -7.83 22.92
CA ILE A 121 1.26 -6.55 23.55
C ILE A 121 0.10 -5.90 24.31
N LEU A 122 -1.10 -6.46 24.22
CA LEU A 122 -2.31 -5.93 24.85
C LEU A 122 -2.57 -6.61 26.20
N ASP A 123 -3.13 -5.84 27.12
CA ASP A 123 -3.69 -6.36 28.37
C ASP A 123 -5.04 -7.05 28.10
N GLU A 124 -5.43 -7.99 28.96
CA GLU A 124 -6.73 -8.69 28.83
C GLU A 124 -7.92 -7.73 28.79
N SER A 125 -7.84 -6.61 29.53
CA SER A 125 -8.87 -5.56 29.52
C SER A 125 -9.04 -4.88 28.15
N GLN A 126 -8.07 -5.02 27.24
CA GLN A 126 -8.09 -4.43 25.91
C GLN A 126 -8.60 -5.40 24.83
N TYR A 127 -8.88 -6.66 25.16
CA TYR A 127 -9.26 -7.68 24.17
C TYR A 127 -10.60 -7.39 23.48
N GLU A 128 -11.53 -6.73 24.16
CA GLU A 128 -12.79 -6.29 23.55
C GLU A 128 -12.54 -5.23 22.45
N TYR A 129 -11.61 -4.29 22.69
CA TYR A 129 -11.22 -3.30 21.69
C TYR A 129 -10.52 -3.95 20.51
N LEU A 130 -9.66 -4.96 20.76
CA LEU A 130 -9.03 -5.74 19.70
C LEU A 130 -10.08 -6.44 18.82
N TYR A 131 -11.08 -7.09 19.40
CA TYR A 131 -12.14 -7.76 18.65
C TYR A 131 -12.91 -6.78 17.75
N ASN A 132 -13.27 -5.61 18.27
CA ASN A 132 -13.95 -4.56 17.50
C ASN A 132 -13.07 -4.02 16.37
N PHE A 133 -11.78 -3.79 16.65
CA PHE A 133 -10.80 -3.35 15.67
C PHE A 133 -10.65 -4.34 14.52
N VAL A 134 -10.49 -5.64 14.81
CA VAL A 134 -10.41 -6.69 13.79
C VAL A 134 -11.68 -6.74 12.95
N ASN A 135 -12.86 -6.74 13.59
CA ASN A 135 -14.14 -6.76 12.88
C ASN A 135 -14.35 -5.55 11.96
N ARG A 136 -13.85 -4.37 12.34
CA ARG A 136 -13.86 -3.19 11.49
C ARG A 136 -12.93 -3.36 10.30
N ILE A 137 -11.69 -3.80 10.52
CA ILE A 137 -10.72 -4.04 9.44
C ILE A 137 -11.24 -5.07 8.44
N VAL A 138 -11.75 -6.21 8.92
CA VAL A 138 -12.32 -7.26 8.05
C VAL A 138 -13.46 -6.69 7.21
N ARG A 139 -14.37 -5.92 7.81
CA ARG A 139 -15.44 -5.24 7.07
C ARG A 139 -14.90 -4.28 6.02
N GLU A 140 -13.89 -3.46 6.34
CA GLU A 140 -13.26 -2.54 5.39
C GLU A 140 -12.58 -3.26 4.23
N VAL A 141 -11.88 -4.37 4.49
CA VAL A 141 -11.22 -5.18 3.45
C VAL A 141 -12.27 -5.78 2.51
N ILE A 142 -13.36 -6.32 3.05
CA ILE A 142 -14.45 -6.90 2.25
C ILE A 142 -15.21 -5.81 1.46
N THR A 143 -15.48 -4.65 2.06
CA THR A 143 -16.27 -3.58 1.43
C THR A 143 -15.47 -2.66 0.49
N ARG A 144 -14.14 -2.56 0.61
CA ARG A 144 -13.32 -1.84 -0.38
C ARG A 144 -13.42 -2.44 -1.78
N SER A 145 -13.75 -3.73 -1.88
CA SER A 145 -14.08 -4.43 -3.13
C SER A 145 -15.38 -3.92 -3.79
N ALA A 146 -16.19 -3.13 -3.07
CA ALA A 146 -17.52 -2.66 -3.50
C ALA A 146 -17.58 -1.14 -3.78
N LYS A 147 -16.45 -0.47 -4.05
CA LYS A 147 -16.49 0.95 -4.43
C LYS A 147 -17.05 1.08 -5.86
N PRO A 148 -18.16 1.81 -6.09
CA PRO A 148 -18.72 1.98 -7.43
C PRO A 148 -17.70 2.66 -8.35
N PRO A 149 -17.71 2.36 -9.67
CA PRO A 149 -16.84 3.01 -10.63
C PRO A 149 -17.01 4.53 -10.57
N ARG A 150 -15.90 5.28 -10.73
CA ARG A 150 -15.95 6.75 -10.79
C ARG A 150 -16.80 7.15 -12.01
N PRO A 151 -17.64 8.19 -11.92
CA PRO A 151 -18.38 8.67 -13.08
C PRO A 151 -17.40 9.17 -14.13
N ASP A 152 -17.56 8.69 -15.38
CA ASP A 152 -16.84 9.24 -16.51
C ASP A 152 -17.33 10.68 -16.73
N HIS A 153 -16.44 11.64 -16.51
CA HIS A 153 -16.67 13.01 -16.94
C HIS A 153 -16.36 13.07 -18.45
N HIS A 154 -17.40 12.83 -19.26
CA HIS A 154 -17.42 13.14 -20.68
C HIS A 154 -17.56 14.64 -20.93
#